data_AF-A0A1T4V6D8-F1
#
_entry.id   AF-A0A1T4V6D8-F1
#
_cell.length_a   1.000
_cell.length_b   1.000
_cell.length_c   1.000
_cell.angle_alpha   90.00
_cell.angle_beta   90.00
_cell.angle_gamma   90.00
#
_symmetry.space_group_name_H-M   'P 1'
#
loop_
_entity.id
_entity.type
_entity.pdbx_description
1 polymer ?
#
loop_
_entity_poly.entity_id
_entity_poly.type
_entity_poly.pdbx_seq_one_letter_code
_entity_poly.pdbx_strand_id
1 'polypeptide(L)'
;MHSRLEAAREFIELNLDAKLDVEGLSRVACLSKFHFHRQFTSRYGVSVANYVRLLRLKKASYLLVYYPDTSITEIALDCCYENSESFSRAFRRVFERSPSEFRVSPDWEKWRIHFEAIYRSRNDPSMNTNQFDVSIVDVEAIDIAVLEHQGPPMQIG
;
A
#
# COMPACT_ATOMS: atom_id res chain seq x y z
N MET A 1 -17.42 12.31 12.70
CA MET A 1 -16.73 13.60 12.48
C MET A 1 -15.29 13.23 12.10
N HIS A 2 -14.93 13.23 10.81
CA HIS A 2 -13.58 12.81 10.40
C HIS A 2 -12.56 13.81 10.96
N SER A 3 -11.52 13.33 11.65
CA SER A 3 -10.45 14.20 12.13
C SER A 3 -9.71 14.80 10.93
N ARG A 4 -9.13 16.01 11.08
CA ARG A 4 -8.33 16.66 10.02
C ARG A 4 -7.17 15.77 9.52
N LEU A 5 -6.68 14.87 10.39
CA LEU A 5 -5.65 13.90 10.05
C LEU A 5 -6.20 12.70 9.26
N GLU A 6 -7.41 12.24 9.56
CA GLU A 6 -8.10 11.21 8.76
C GLU A 6 -8.37 11.68 7.34
N ALA A 7 -8.82 12.93 7.16
CA ALA A 7 -9.01 13.49 5.83
C ALA A 7 -7.70 13.50 5.01
N ALA A 8 -6.58 13.86 5.64
CA ALA A 8 -5.27 13.79 5.00
C ALA A 8 -4.84 12.34 4.70
N ARG A 9 -5.11 11.39 5.60
CA ARG A 9 -4.84 9.96 5.37
C ARG A 9 -5.65 9.41 4.20
N GLU A 10 -6.95 9.68 4.15
CA GLU A 10 -7.84 9.27 3.06
C GLU A 10 -7.38 9.88 1.73
N PHE A 11 -7.01 11.17 1.74
CA PHE A 11 -6.46 11.82 0.57
C PHE A 11 -5.17 11.14 0.07
N ILE A 12 -4.26 10.74 0.98
CA ILE A 12 -3.07 9.97 0.61
C ILE A 12 -3.45 8.65 -0.05
N GLU A 13 -4.36 7.88 0.55
CA GLU A 13 -4.75 6.55 0.05
C GLU A 13 -5.41 6.62 -1.33
N LEU A 14 -6.17 7.67 -1.61
CA LEU A 14 -6.83 7.89 -2.91
C LEU A 14 -5.91 8.47 -4.00
N ASN A 15 -4.76 9.05 -3.62
CA ASN A 15 -3.88 9.79 -4.54
C ASN A 15 -2.43 9.28 -4.50
N LEU A 16 -2.21 7.98 -4.25
CA LEU A 16 -0.86 7.39 -4.19
C LEU A 16 -0.07 7.52 -5.50
N ASP A 17 -0.80 7.64 -6.60
CA ASP A 17 -0.29 7.69 -7.98
C ASP A 17 0.06 9.13 -8.41
N ALA A 18 -0.18 10.09 -7.53
CA ALA A 18 0.20 11.48 -7.71
C ALA A 18 1.44 11.83 -6.88
N LYS A 19 2.11 12.93 -7.24
CA LYS A 19 3.16 13.52 -6.42
C LYS A 19 2.55 14.11 -5.14
N LEU A 20 2.71 13.39 -4.03
CA LEU A 20 2.29 13.83 -2.70
C LEU A 20 3.44 14.58 -2.01
N ASP A 21 3.24 15.87 -1.74
CA ASP A 21 4.15 16.66 -0.92
C ASP A 21 3.53 16.99 0.45
N VAL A 22 4.38 17.25 1.44
CA VAL A 22 3.95 17.52 2.82
C VAL A 22 3.14 18.83 2.90
N GLU A 23 3.38 19.76 1.98
CA GLU A 23 2.71 21.06 1.96
C GLU A 23 1.25 20.95 1.52
N GLY A 24 0.98 20.22 0.44
CA GLY A 24 -0.35 19.85 -0.03
C GLY A 24 -1.11 19.07 1.04
N LEU A 25 -0.47 18.07 1.66
CA LEU A 25 -1.10 17.30 2.73
C LEU A 25 -1.42 18.15 3.97
N SER A 26 -0.57 19.11 4.32
CA SER A 26 -0.85 20.04 5.43
C SER A 26 -2.03 20.98 5.14
N ARG A 27 -2.22 21.36 3.86
CA ARG A 27 -3.37 22.16 3.41
C ARG A 27 -4.67 21.36 3.50
N VAL A 28 -4.66 20.10 3.07
CA VAL A 28 -5.81 19.19 3.25
C VAL A 28 -6.18 19.07 4.73
N ALA A 29 -5.19 18.96 5.60
CA ALA A 29 -5.40 18.89 7.05
C ALA A 29 -5.73 20.24 7.71
N CYS A 30 -5.74 21.37 6.98
CA CYS A 30 -5.89 22.72 7.55
C CYS A 30 -4.90 22.99 8.73
N LEU A 31 -3.64 22.60 8.56
CA LEU A 31 -2.56 22.75 9.54
C LEU A 31 -1.31 23.35 8.91
N SER A 32 -0.45 23.99 9.71
CA SER A 32 0.89 24.33 9.23
C SER A 32 1.73 23.06 9.03
N LYS A 33 2.71 23.11 8.12
CA LYS A 33 3.59 21.97 7.78
C LYS A 33 4.20 21.29 9.01
N PHE A 34 4.72 22.09 9.95
CA PHE A 34 5.34 21.58 11.18
C PHE A 34 4.33 20.90 12.12
N HIS A 35 3.17 21.53 12.34
CA HIS A 35 2.12 20.94 13.17
C HIS A 35 1.56 19.68 12.54
N PHE A 36 1.31 19.69 11.23
CA PHE A 36 0.86 18.51 10.50
C PHE A 36 1.83 17.34 10.65
N HIS A 37 3.12 17.54 10.38
CA HIS A 37 4.12 16.48 10.51
C HIS A 37 4.17 15.90 11.92
N ARG A 38 4.17 16.76 12.95
CA ARG A 38 4.20 16.34 14.37
C ARG A 38 2.94 15.58 14.75
N GLN A 39 1.76 16.12 14.41
CA GLN A 39 0.46 15.52 14.73
C GLN A 39 0.26 14.19 14.00
N PHE A 40 0.63 14.12 12.71
CA PHE A 40 0.56 12.90 11.92
C PHE A 40 1.46 11.81 12.50
N THR A 41 2.73 12.13 12.80
CA THR A 41 3.67 11.16 13.38
C THR A 41 3.21 10.69 14.76
N SER A 42 2.70 11.61 15.59
CA SER A 42 2.14 11.28 16.90
C SER A 42 0.94 10.33 16.80
N ARG A 43 0.04 10.56 15.83
CA ARG A 43 -1.18 9.77 15.64
C ARG A 43 -0.93 8.40 14.99
N TYR A 44 -0.04 8.32 14.01
CA TYR A 44 0.17 7.13 13.17
C TYR A 44 1.49 6.39 13.47
N GLY A 45 2.33 6.90 14.37
CA GLY A 45 3.60 6.29 14.76
C GLY A 45 4.72 6.35 13.71
N VAL A 46 4.44 6.89 12.52
CA VAL A 46 5.40 7.03 11.42
C VAL A 46 5.26 8.40 10.76
N SER A 47 6.36 8.92 10.20
CA SER A 47 6.30 10.17 9.45
C SER A 47 5.43 10.03 8.20
N VAL A 48 4.81 11.14 7.79
CA VAL A 48 3.94 11.16 6.60
C VAL A 48 4.69 10.69 5.33
N ALA A 49 5.95 11.07 5.17
CA ALA A 49 6.76 10.62 4.03
C ALA A 49 7.01 9.11 4.08
N ASN A 50 7.26 8.55 5.27
CA ASN A 50 7.42 7.11 5.44
C ASN A 50 6.11 6.36 5.19
N TYR A 51 4.99 6.92 5.62
CA TYR A 51 3.66 6.37 5.39
C TYR A 51 3.33 6.26 3.90
N VAL A 52 3.50 7.35 3.13
CA VAL A 52 3.32 7.36 1.66
C VAL A 52 4.23 6.34 0.98
N ARG A 53 5.51 6.30 1.39
CA ARG A 53 6.50 5.35 0.86
C ARG A 53 6.07 3.90 1.08
N LEU A 54 5.63 3.56 2.30
CA LEU A 54 5.16 2.22 2.62
C LEU A 54 3.92 1.87 1.78
N LEU A 55 2.93 2.75 1.66
CA LEU A 55 1.75 2.48 0.84
C LEU A 55 2.08 2.27 -0.65
N ARG A 56 3.03 3.03 -1.21
CA ARG A 56 3.52 2.81 -2.58
C ARG A 56 4.25 1.49 -2.73
N LEU A 57 5.09 1.12 -1.76
CA LEU A 57 5.76 -0.18 -1.74
C LEU A 57 4.74 -1.33 -1.59
N LYS A 58 3.67 -1.12 -0.84
CA LYS A 58 2.55 -2.06 -0.72
C LYS A 58 1.90 -2.31 -2.08
N LYS A 59 1.54 -1.23 -2.80
CA LYS A 59 1.02 -1.28 -4.18
C LYS A 59 1.99 -2.04 -5.08
N ALA A 60 3.27 -1.69 -5.04
CA ALA A 60 4.30 -2.34 -5.85
C ALA A 60 4.42 -3.85 -5.57
N SER A 61 4.35 -4.29 -4.31
CA SER A 61 4.37 -5.72 -3.96
C SER A 61 3.24 -6.49 -4.64
N TYR A 62 2.04 -5.91 -4.72
CA TYR A 62 0.92 -6.53 -5.42
C TYR A 62 1.15 -6.57 -6.93
N LEU A 63 1.60 -5.45 -7.51
CA LEU A 63 1.91 -5.40 -8.94
C LEU A 63 2.99 -6.41 -9.34
N LEU A 64 4.02 -6.58 -8.50
CA LEU A 64 5.11 -7.52 -8.76
C LEU A 64 4.64 -8.97 -8.85
N VAL A 65 3.66 -9.37 -8.03
CA VAL A 65 3.20 -10.77 -7.93
C VAL A 65 2.06 -11.07 -8.89
N TYR A 66 1.10 -10.15 -9.02
CA TYR A 66 -0.12 -10.39 -9.79
C TYR A 66 -0.04 -9.94 -11.25
N TYR A 67 1.00 -9.19 -11.62
CA TYR A 67 1.22 -8.72 -13.00
C TYR A 67 2.66 -9.07 -13.43
N PRO A 68 2.96 -10.37 -13.66
CA PRO A 68 4.31 -10.84 -13.92
C PRO A 68 4.91 -10.28 -15.22
N ASP A 69 4.06 -9.97 -16.20
CA ASP A 69 4.45 -9.42 -17.51
C ASP A 69 4.82 -7.93 -17.46
N THR A 70 4.38 -7.20 -16.43
CA THR A 70 4.75 -5.79 -16.26
C THR A 70 6.21 -5.69 -15.84
N SER A 71 6.98 -4.82 -16.50
CA SER A 71 8.39 -4.64 -16.17
C SER A 71 8.56 -3.98 -14.80
N ILE A 72 9.69 -4.25 -14.13
CA ILE A 72 10.01 -3.61 -12.84
C ILE A 72 10.11 -2.08 -13.00
N THR A 73 10.53 -1.61 -14.17
CA THR A 73 10.60 -0.18 -14.49
C THR A 73 9.21 0.45 -14.54
N GLU A 74 8.25 -0.16 -15.22
CA GLU A 74 6.86 0.32 -15.26
C GLU A 74 6.25 0.34 -13.85
N ILE A 75 6.41 -0.75 -13.08
CA ILE A 75 5.92 -0.79 -11.69
C ILE A 75 6.54 0.33 -10.84
N ALA A 76 7.83 0.63 -11.03
CA ALA A 76 8.50 1.71 -10.31
C ALA A 76 7.85 3.07 -10.65
N LEU A 77 7.60 3.34 -11.93
CA LEU A 77 6.97 4.58 -12.40
C LEU A 77 5.52 4.70 -11.89
N ASP A 78 4.74 3.63 -11.97
CA ASP A 78 3.35 3.54 -11.46
C ASP A 78 3.26 3.72 -9.95
N CYS A 79 4.37 3.53 -9.23
CA CYS A 79 4.49 3.76 -7.80
C CYS A 79 5.21 5.08 -7.48
N CYS A 80 5.26 6.01 -8.44
CA CYS A 80 5.87 7.34 -8.31
C CYS A 80 7.36 7.34 -7.90
N TYR A 81 8.14 6.38 -8.41
CA TYR A 81 9.60 6.42 -8.34
C TYR A 81 10.17 6.98 -9.66
N GLU A 82 11.26 7.73 -9.57
CA GLU A 82 11.89 8.35 -10.75
C GLU A 82 12.54 7.33 -11.68
N ASN A 83 12.98 6.20 -11.13
CA ASN A 83 13.63 5.12 -11.86
C ASN A 83 13.60 3.81 -11.06
N SER A 84 13.84 2.69 -11.77
CA SER A 84 13.86 1.33 -11.20
C SER A 84 14.95 1.13 -10.13
N GLU A 85 16.05 1.87 -10.18
CA GLU A 85 17.13 1.78 -9.20
C GLU A 85 16.71 2.34 -7.84
N SER A 86 16.13 3.54 -7.82
CA SER A 86 15.61 4.20 -6.62
C SER A 86 14.50 3.36 -5.97
N PHE A 87 13.62 2.78 -6.79
CA PHE A 87 12.61 1.83 -6.37
C PHE A 87 13.25 0.58 -5.75
N SER A 88 14.17 -0.08 -6.44
CA SER A 88 14.81 -1.31 -5.97
C SER A 88 15.55 -1.12 -4.64
N ARG A 89 16.24 0.01 -4.48
CA ARG A 89 16.89 0.37 -3.20
C ARG A 89 15.87 0.58 -2.09
N ALA A 90 14.77 1.28 -2.36
CA ALA A 90 13.72 1.51 -1.37
C ALA A 90 12.98 0.22 -0.99
N PHE A 91 12.70 -0.64 -1.98
CA PHE A 91 12.02 -1.93 -1.81
C PHE A 91 12.89 -2.87 -0.99
N ARG A 92 14.17 -3.04 -1.36
CA ARG A 92 15.13 -3.88 -0.63
C ARG A 92 15.38 -3.40 0.79
N ARG A 93 15.36 -2.09 1.04
CA ARG A 93 15.48 -1.53 2.40
C ARG A 93 14.31 -1.95 3.31
N VAL A 94 13.12 -2.15 2.75
CA VAL A 94 11.95 -2.56 3.54
C VAL A 94 11.87 -4.07 3.62
N PHE A 95 11.88 -4.77 2.49
CA PHE A 95 11.58 -6.20 2.43
C PHE A 95 12.81 -7.11 2.43
N GLU A 96 14.02 -6.54 2.56
CA GLU A 96 15.31 -7.25 2.57
C GLU A 96 15.61 -8.05 1.29
N ARG A 97 14.75 -7.94 0.27
CA ARG A 97 14.81 -8.62 -1.03
C ARG A 97 14.65 -7.63 -2.17
N SER A 98 15.23 -7.94 -3.32
CA SER A 98 15.00 -7.16 -4.54
C SER A 98 13.57 -7.36 -5.07
N PRO A 99 13.05 -6.42 -5.88
CA PRO A 99 11.75 -6.59 -6.54
C PRO A 99 11.65 -7.87 -7.37
N SER A 100 12.73 -8.25 -8.08
CA SER A 100 12.78 -9.47 -8.89
C SER A 100 12.68 -10.74 -8.04
N GLU A 101 13.39 -10.80 -6.92
CA GLU A 101 13.31 -11.94 -5.99
C GLU A 101 11.93 -12.03 -5.35
N PHE A 102 11.35 -10.90 -4.97
CA PHE A 102 10.00 -10.85 -4.38
C PHE A 102 8.91 -11.29 -5.37
N ARG A 103 9.06 -10.97 -6.66
CA ARG A 103 8.16 -11.43 -7.72
C ARG A 103 8.10 -12.95 -7.82
N VAL A 104 9.24 -13.63 -7.72
CA VAL A 104 9.32 -15.09 -7.86
C VAL A 104 8.94 -15.82 -6.57
N SER A 105 9.32 -15.25 -5.42
CA SER A 105 9.10 -15.86 -4.10
C SER A 105 8.70 -14.77 -3.10
N PRO A 106 7.40 -14.41 -3.06
CA PRO A 106 6.91 -13.41 -2.12
C PRO A 106 6.93 -13.96 -0.68
N ASP A 107 7.52 -13.20 0.23
CA ASP A 107 7.48 -13.47 1.67
C ASP A 107 6.37 -12.62 2.29
N TRP A 108 5.14 -13.14 2.25
CA TRP A 108 3.96 -12.43 2.75
C TRP A 108 3.96 -12.25 4.27
N GLU A 109 4.70 -13.08 5.00
CA GLU A 109 4.79 -12.97 6.45
C GLU A 109 5.67 -11.78 6.86
N LYS A 110 6.87 -11.67 6.29
CA LYS A 110 7.70 -10.46 6.47
C LYS A 110 7.01 -9.21 5.97
N TRP A 111 6.36 -9.30 4.80
CA TRP A 111 5.59 -8.20 4.24
C TRP A 111 4.56 -7.67 5.24
N ARG A 112 3.79 -8.56 5.90
CA ARG A 112 2.75 -8.21 6.87
C ARG A 112 3.31 -7.39 8.05
N ILE A 113 4.48 -7.77 8.57
CA ILE A 113 5.13 -7.10 9.70
C ILE A 113 5.44 -5.62 9.38
N HIS A 114 5.93 -5.32 8.18
CA HIS A 114 6.25 -3.93 7.79
C HIS A 114 5.02 -3.03 7.69
N PHE A 115 3.85 -3.61 7.46
CA PHE A 115 2.58 -2.89 7.39
C PHE A 115 1.80 -2.91 8.71
N GLU A 116 2.27 -3.64 9.72
CA GLU A 116 1.55 -3.77 10.99
C GLU A 116 1.33 -2.41 11.66
N ALA A 117 2.30 -1.50 11.62
CA ALA A 117 2.14 -0.14 12.13
C ALA A 117 1.03 0.64 11.39
N ILE A 118 0.92 0.45 10.08
CA ILE A 118 -0.14 1.04 9.26
C ILE A 118 -1.49 0.39 9.61
N TYR A 119 -1.54 -0.94 9.75
CA TYR A 119 -2.77 -1.67 10.07
C TYR A 119 -3.28 -1.40 11.49
N ARG A 120 -2.40 -1.29 12.49
CA ARG A 120 -2.78 -0.92 13.87
C ARG A 120 -3.46 0.45 13.91
N SER A 121 -3.03 1.39 13.05
CA SER A 121 -3.69 2.69 12.94
C SER A 121 -5.05 2.66 12.24
N ARG A 122 -5.28 1.67 11.36
CA ARG A 122 -6.59 1.38 10.74
C ARG A 122 -7.54 0.63 11.69
N ASN A 123 -6.99 -0.23 12.55
CA ASN A 123 -7.73 -1.04 13.53
C ASN A 123 -8.00 -0.32 14.85
N ASP A 124 -8.04 1.02 14.85
CA ASP A 124 -8.69 1.75 15.94
C ASP A 124 -10.14 1.25 16.03
N PRO A 125 -10.59 0.64 17.15
CA PRO A 125 -11.94 0.12 17.30
C PRO A 125 -13.02 1.19 17.05
N SER A 126 -12.67 2.47 17.15
CA SER A 126 -13.56 3.60 16.84
C SER A 126 -13.71 3.92 15.34
N MET A 127 -12.90 3.31 14.46
CA MET A 127 -12.88 3.57 13.01
C MET A 127 -13.21 2.34 12.13
N ASN A 128 -13.38 1.15 12.71
CA ASN A 128 -13.73 -0.04 11.94
C ASN A 128 -15.25 -0.28 11.95
N THR A 129 -15.93 0.16 10.89
CA THR A 129 -17.36 -0.13 10.66
C THR A 129 -17.62 -1.48 10.01
N ASN A 130 -16.58 -2.19 9.50
CA ASN A 130 -16.72 -3.52 8.91
C ASN A 130 -15.79 -4.51 9.60
N GLN A 131 -16.22 -4.98 10.76
CA GLN A 131 -15.73 -6.22 11.32
C GLN A 131 -16.22 -7.36 10.43
N PHE A 132 -15.37 -7.84 9.52
CA PHE A 132 -15.65 -9.05 8.76
C PHE A 132 -15.65 -10.25 9.71
N ASP A 133 -16.68 -11.08 9.66
CA ASP A 133 -16.71 -12.37 10.34
C ASP A 133 -15.84 -13.35 9.54
N VAL A 134 -14.63 -13.63 10.06
CA VAL A 134 -13.63 -14.47 9.39
C VAL A 134 -13.51 -15.78 10.15
N SER A 135 -13.96 -16.87 9.53
CA SER A 135 -13.78 -18.24 10.02
C SER A 135 -12.89 -19.04 9.07
N ILE A 136 -11.88 -19.74 9.60
CA ILE A 136 -11.13 -20.74 8.84
C ILE A 136 -12.00 -22.00 8.77
N VAL A 137 -12.31 -22.45 7.56
CA VAL A 137 -13.11 -23.66 7.31
C VAL A 137 -12.35 -24.62 6.41
N ASP A 138 -12.38 -25.91 6.74
CA ASP A 138 -11.92 -26.97 5.85
C ASP A 138 -13.03 -27.25 4.83
N VAL A 139 -12.68 -27.24 3.55
CA VAL A 139 -13.59 -27.55 2.44
C VAL A 139 -13.11 -28.80 1.72
N GLU A 140 -14.03 -29.72 1.43
CA GLU A 140 -13.74 -30.87 0.58
C GLU A 140 -13.39 -30.42 -0.85
N ALA A 141 -12.64 -31.23 -1.59
CA ALA A 141 -12.31 -30.92 -2.98
C ALA A 141 -13.59 -30.85 -3.83
N ILE A 142 -13.76 -29.75 -4.56
CA ILE A 142 -14.92 -29.50 -5.43
C ILE A 142 -14.43 -29.52 -6.88
N ASP A 143 -15.03 -30.38 -7.72
CA ASP A 143 -14.82 -30.32 -9.16
C ASP A 143 -15.45 -29.04 -9.72
N ILE A 144 -14.61 -28.17 -10.31
CA ILE A 144 -15.04 -26.91 -10.91
C ILE A 144 -14.78 -26.92 -12.41
N ALA A 145 -15.75 -26.45 -13.18
CA ALA A 145 -15.53 -26.08 -14.57
C ALA A 145 -15.12 -24.59 -14.61
N VAL A 146 -13.94 -24.30 -15.17
CA VAL A 146 -13.42 -22.94 -15.28
C VAL A 146 -13.25 -22.57 -16.75
N LEU A 147 -13.69 -21.37 -17.13
CA LEU A 147 -13.30 -20.73 -18.36
C LEU A 147 -12.40 -19.54 -17.99
N GLU A 148 -11.10 -19.69 -18.21
CA GLU A 148 -10.13 -18.65 -17.86
C GLU A 148 -10.14 -17.55 -18.93
N HIS A 149 -10.28 -16.29 -18.49
CA HIS A 149 -10.09 -15.16 -19.39
C HIS A 149 -8.60 -14.97 -19.68
N GLN A 150 -8.20 -15.20 -20.92
CA GLN A 150 -6.85 -14.97 -21.41
C GLN A 150 -6.86 -13.65 -22.23
N GLY A 151 -6.76 -12.52 -21.53
CA GLY A 151 -6.79 -11.19 -22.13
C GLY A 151 -6.53 -10.07 -21.11
N PRO A 152 -6.33 -8.82 -21.55
CA PRO A 152 -6.11 -7.69 -20.66
C PRO A 152 -7.25 -7.54 -19.65
N PRO A 153 -6.98 -7.35 -18.33
CA PRO A 153 -8.03 -7.23 -17.30
C PRO A 153 -9.06 -6.13 -17.57
N MET A 154 -8.67 -5.10 -18.34
CA MET A 154 -9.58 -4.03 -18.80
C MET A 154 -10.70 -4.51 -19.74
N GLN A 155 -10.62 -5.75 -20.24
CA GLN A 155 -11.61 -6.38 -21.11
C GLN A 155 -12.55 -7.33 -20.34
N ILE A 156 -12.41 -7.44 -19.03
CA ILE A 156 -13.34 -8.19 -18.18
C ILE A 156 -14.52 -7.26 -17.86
N GLY A 157 -15.69 -7.61 -18.39
CA GLY A 157 -16.98 -6.95 -18.10
C GLY A 157 -17.73 -7.59 -16.95
#